data_AF-A0A0R2PBH9-F1
#
_entry.id   AF-A0A0R2PBH9-F1
#
_cell.length_a   1.000
_cell.length_b   1.000
_cell.length_c   1.000
_cell.angle_alpha   90.00
_cell.angle_beta   90.00
_cell.angle_gamma   90.00
#
_symmetry.space_group_name_H-M   'P 1'
#
loop_
_entity.id
_entity.type
_entity.pdbx_description
1 polymer ?
#
loop_
_entity_poly.entity_id
_entity_poly.type
_entity_poly.pdbx_seq_one_letter_code
_entity_poly.pdbx_strand_id
1 'polypeptide(L)'
;MNTTRELITSPTIVVVPWVDPVVDEAGASVFSRYVEMYWLPVLGPSALWMMRRMVMGFETFPAGYEMDCATTATDLGLSFSASPNCSFSRSLSRCLHFGAAQPHQGGLAVRCYLPAVSKRHLQRLSAPLRDAHDAWSQGT
;
A
#
# COMPACT_ATOMS: atom_id res chain seq x y z
N MET A 1 5.59 -2.31 -24.11
CA MET A 1 5.97 -1.36 -23.05
C MET A 1 5.46 -1.91 -21.72
N ASN A 2 6.28 -1.93 -20.67
CA ASN A 2 5.88 -2.52 -19.38
C ASN A 2 5.08 -1.46 -18.60
N THR A 3 3.75 -1.53 -18.66
CA THR A 3 2.82 -0.55 -18.07
C THR A 3 3.13 -0.26 -16.60
N THR A 4 3.56 -1.27 -15.84
CA THR A 4 3.99 -1.12 -14.44
C THR A 4 5.19 -0.19 -14.31
N ARG A 5 6.17 -0.29 -15.21
CA ARG A 5 7.39 0.52 -15.16
C ARG A 5 7.09 1.99 -15.46
N GLU A 6 6.20 2.26 -16.42
CA GLU A 6 5.74 3.62 -16.70
C GLU A 6 5.09 4.23 -15.47
N LEU A 7 4.10 3.54 -14.88
CA LEU A 7 3.38 4.01 -13.69
C LEU A 7 4.30 4.41 -12.53
N ILE A 8 5.32 3.59 -12.22
CA ILE A 8 6.20 3.87 -11.08
C ILE A 8 7.23 4.98 -11.34
N THR A 9 7.43 5.38 -12.59
CA THR A 9 8.41 6.42 -12.96
C THR A 9 7.76 7.72 -13.44
N SER A 10 6.44 7.74 -13.63
CA SER A 10 5.70 8.92 -14.02
C SER A 10 5.82 10.02 -12.95
N PRO A 11 5.97 11.30 -13.35
CA PRO A 11 6.02 12.42 -12.40
C PRO A 11 4.68 12.64 -11.71
N THR A 12 3.60 12.19 -12.34
CA THR A 12 2.24 12.37 -11.88
C THR A 12 1.46 11.09 -12.15
N ILE A 13 0.65 10.65 -11.18
CA ILE A 13 -0.20 9.46 -11.32
C ILE A 13 -1.59 9.72 -10.77
N VAL A 14 -2.62 9.23 -11.47
CA VAL A 14 -3.99 9.20 -10.92
C VAL A 14 -4.07 8.04 -9.93
N VAL A 15 -4.55 8.32 -8.73
CA VAL A 15 -4.84 7.32 -7.70
C VAL A 15 -6.32 7.32 -7.38
N VAL A 16 -6.94 6.15 -7.38
CA VAL A 16 -8.37 5.96 -7.07
C VAL A 16 -8.54 4.90 -5.97
N PRO A 17 -9.61 4.94 -5.18
CA PRO A 17 -9.89 3.85 -4.25
C PRO A 17 -10.17 2.56 -5.02
N TRP A 18 -9.56 1.46 -4.59
CA TRP A 18 -9.89 0.14 -5.08
C TRP A 18 -11.07 -0.41 -4.29
N VAL A 19 -12.23 -0.49 -4.95
CA VAL A 19 -13.42 -1.15 -4.43
C VAL A 19 -13.30 -2.66 -4.62
N ASP A 20 -13.22 -3.39 -3.51
CA ASP A 20 -13.18 -4.85 -3.44
C ASP A 20 -14.08 -5.29 -2.29
N PRO A 21 -15.37 -5.58 -2.53
CA PRO A 21 -16.35 -5.79 -1.47
C PRO A 21 -15.94 -6.84 -0.43
N VAL A 22 -15.21 -7.88 -0.85
CA VAL A 22 -14.76 -8.95 0.05
C VAL A 22 -13.68 -8.44 1.00
N VAL A 23 -12.72 -7.67 0.50
CA VAL A 23 -11.63 -7.14 1.34
C VAL A 23 -12.05 -5.89 2.09
N ASP A 24 -12.94 -5.07 1.53
CA ASP A 24 -13.45 -3.86 2.18
C ASP A 24 -14.30 -4.21 3.41
N GLU A 25 -15.02 -5.34 3.38
CA GLU A 25 -15.83 -5.81 4.51
C GLU A 25 -14.99 -6.55 5.57
N ALA A 26 -14.08 -7.44 5.16
CA ALA A 26 -13.34 -8.33 6.08
C ALA A 26 -11.90 -7.89 6.36
N GLY A 27 -11.41 -6.86 5.68
CA GLY A 27 -10.02 -6.41 5.76
C GLY A 27 -9.76 -5.44 6.91
N ALA A 28 -8.49 -5.21 7.18
CA ALA A 28 -8.04 -4.25 8.17
C ALA A 28 -7.71 -2.91 7.51
N SER A 29 -8.24 -1.81 8.03
CA SER A 29 -7.90 -0.46 7.56
C SER A 29 -6.39 -0.25 7.51
N VAL A 30 -5.89 0.44 6.49
CA VAL A 30 -4.46 0.78 6.35
C VAL A 30 -3.90 1.59 7.54
N PHE A 31 -4.77 2.22 8.33
CA PHE A 31 -4.42 2.97 9.55
C PHE A 31 -4.51 2.13 10.82
N SER A 32 -5.01 0.90 10.74
CA SER A 32 -5.17 0.03 11.90
C SER A 32 -3.82 -0.43 12.48
N ARG A 33 -3.85 -0.74 13.78
CA ARG A 33 -2.73 -1.40 14.47
C ARG A 33 -2.42 -2.77 13.86
N TYR A 34 -3.42 -3.50 13.36
CA TYR A 34 -3.21 -4.77 12.68
C TYR A 34 -2.27 -4.61 11.48
N VAL A 35 -2.54 -3.62 10.61
CA VAL A 35 -1.70 -3.34 9.45
C VAL A 35 -0.29 -2.92 9.86
N GLU A 36 -0.17 -2.12 10.92
CA GLU A 36 1.14 -1.72 11.43
C GLU A 36 1.96 -2.90 11.96
N MET A 37 1.36 -3.83 12.69
CA MET A 37 2.09 -4.97 13.25
C MET A 37 2.42 -6.03 12.19
N TYR A 38 1.51 -6.31 11.26
CA TYR A 38 1.61 -7.49 10.40
C TYR A 38 1.92 -7.18 8.93
N TRP A 39 1.52 -6.02 8.42
CA TRP A 39 1.79 -5.63 7.04
C TRP A 39 3.04 -4.76 6.89
N LEU A 40 3.44 -3.99 7.91
CA LEU A 40 4.70 -3.25 7.90
C LEU A 40 5.93 -4.12 7.58
N PRO A 41 6.16 -5.30 8.20
CA PRO A 41 7.29 -6.15 7.83
C PRO A 41 7.18 -6.77 6.42
N VAL A 42 5.97 -6.85 5.86
CA VAL A 42 5.71 -7.41 4.52
C VAL A 42 5.92 -6.34 3.44
N LEU A 43 5.27 -5.19 3.57
CA LEU A 43 5.34 -4.05 2.65
C LEU A 43 6.58 -3.20 2.85
N GLY A 44 7.17 -3.19 4.04
CA GLY A 44 8.22 -2.26 4.43
C GLY A 44 7.66 -0.87 4.81
N PRO A 45 8.37 -0.11 5.66
CA PRO A 45 7.86 1.16 6.20
C PRO A 45 7.46 2.18 5.13
N SER A 46 8.32 2.39 4.11
CA SER A 46 8.08 3.40 3.08
C SER A 46 6.84 3.11 2.23
N ALA A 47 6.63 1.85 1.82
CA ALA A 47 5.47 1.47 1.03
C ALA A 47 4.18 1.59 1.86
N LEU A 48 4.19 1.19 3.13
CA LEU A 48 3.03 1.33 4.00
C LEU A 48 2.65 2.81 4.23
N TRP A 49 3.62 3.68 4.50
CA TRP A 49 3.35 5.11 4.66
C TRP A 49 2.89 5.78 3.38
N MET A 50 3.42 5.36 2.23
CA MET A 50 2.94 5.83 0.93
C MET A 50 1.49 5.42 0.67
N MET A 51 1.09 4.19 1.03
CA MET A 51 -0.32 3.80 1.00
C MET A 51 -1.20 4.68 1.88
N ARG A 52 -0.79 4.88 3.14
CA ARG A 52 -1.50 5.77 4.07
C ARG A 52 -1.66 7.17 3.48
N ARG A 53 -0.62 7.70 2.82
CA ARG A 53 -0.68 9.01 2.14
C ARG A 53 -1.69 9.03 0.99
N MET A 54 -1.73 7.99 0.17
CA MET A 54 -2.73 7.87 -0.90
C MET A 54 -4.15 7.79 -0.35
N VAL A 55 -4.36 6.99 0.70
CA VAL A 55 -5.69 6.79 1.30
C VAL A 55 -6.18 8.03 2.04
N MET A 56 -5.29 8.79 2.73
CA MET A 56 -5.67 10.07 3.33
C MET A 56 -6.21 11.06 2.28
N GLY A 57 -5.66 11.04 1.06
CA GLY A 57 -6.17 11.89 -0.02
C GLY A 57 -7.62 11.58 -0.43
N PHE A 58 -8.08 10.34 -0.24
CA PHE A 58 -9.45 9.94 -0.58
C PHE A 58 -10.50 10.52 0.37
N GLU A 59 -10.13 10.96 1.57
CA GLU A 59 -11.05 11.68 2.46
C GLU A 59 -11.52 13.01 1.83
N THR A 60 -10.60 13.70 1.16
CA THR A 60 -10.89 14.94 0.42
C THR A 60 -11.42 14.67 -0.98
N PHE A 61 -10.92 13.62 -1.64
CA PHE A 61 -11.25 13.26 -3.02
C PHE A 61 -11.73 11.80 -3.12
N PRO A 62 -13.00 11.50 -2.79
CA PRO A 62 -13.49 10.13 -2.71
C PRO A 62 -13.49 9.35 -4.02
N ALA A 63 -13.51 10.04 -5.18
CA ALA A 63 -13.41 9.42 -6.50
C ALA A 63 -11.96 9.17 -6.95
N GLY A 64 -10.98 9.56 -6.13
CA GLY A 64 -9.56 9.61 -6.49
C GLY A 64 -9.10 11.00 -6.90
N TYR A 65 -7.79 11.13 -7.06
CA TYR A 65 -7.12 12.38 -7.36
C TYR A 65 -5.83 12.15 -8.15
N GLU A 66 -5.33 13.23 -8.75
CA GLU A 66 -4.02 13.24 -9.38
C GLU A 66 -2.95 13.54 -8.33
N MET A 67 -2.01 12.62 -8.17
CA MET A 67 -0.92 12.73 -7.20
C MET A 67 0.37 13.16 -7.89
N ASP A 68 0.96 14.25 -7.41
CA ASP A 68 2.34 14.64 -7.77
C ASP A 68 3.34 13.74 -7.02
N CYS A 69 4.14 12.98 -7.78
CA CYS A 69 5.07 12.00 -7.22
C CYS A 69 6.26 12.67 -6.52
N ALA A 70 6.73 13.83 -7.01
CA ALA A 70 7.87 14.52 -6.42
C ALA A 70 7.52 15.13 -5.06
N THR A 71 6.40 15.87 -4.98
CA THR A 71 5.88 16.44 -3.74
C THR A 71 5.56 15.33 -2.73
N THR A 72 4.86 14.28 -3.17
CA THR A 72 4.52 13.15 -2.29
C THR A 72 5.77 12.44 -1.77
N ALA A 73 6.80 12.27 -2.61
CA ALA A 73 8.06 11.69 -2.18
C ALA A 73 8.73 12.55 -1.11
N THR A 74 8.85 13.86 -1.34
CA THR A 74 9.44 14.81 -0.37
C THR A 74 8.71 14.75 0.97
N ASP A 75 7.38 14.79 0.96
CA ASP A 75 6.56 14.74 2.17
C ASP A 75 6.69 13.43 2.97
N LEU A 76 7.06 12.34 2.30
CA LEU A 76 7.31 11.03 2.90
C LEU A 76 8.78 10.80 3.26
N GLY A 77 9.66 11.78 3.04
CA GLY A 77 11.10 11.63 3.23
C GLY A 77 11.76 10.67 2.24
N LEU A 78 11.19 10.54 1.04
CA LEU A 78 11.68 9.71 -0.05
C LEU A 78 12.30 10.56 -1.16
N SER A 79 13.12 9.92 -2.00
CA SER A 79 13.62 10.53 -3.22
C SER A 79 12.77 10.10 -4.41
N PHE A 80 12.42 11.07 -5.24
CA PHE A 80 11.84 10.83 -6.54
C PHE A 80 12.84 11.16 -7.64
N SER A 81 13.01 10.21 -8.54
CA SER A 81 13.53 10.40 -9.88
C SER A 81 12.74 9.50 -10.81
N ALA A 82 12.63 9.85 -12.09
CA ALA A 82 11.97 9.04 -13.11
C ALA A 82 12.78 7.76 -13.44
N SER A 83 13.07 6.98 -12.40
CA SER A 83 13.89 5.80 -12.39
C SER A 83 13.24 4.76 -11.49
N PRO A 84 13.20 3.48 -11.90
CA PRO A 84 12.60 2.41 -11.09
C PRO A 84 13.37 2.14 -9.79
N ASN A 85 14.60 2.65 -9.66
CA ASN A 85 15.49 2.34 -8.53
C ASN A 85 15.43 3.36 -7.38
N CYS A 86 14.76 4.51 -7.55
CA CYS A 86 14.62 5.48 -6.46
C CYS A 86 13.70 4.94 -5.34
N SER A 87 13.76 5.52 -4.14
CA SER A 87 13.01 4.97 -2.99
C SER A 87 11.50 5.11 -3.16
N PHE A 88 11.01 6.14 -3.86
CA PHE A 88 9.61 6.28 -4.24
C PHE A 88 9.15 5.15 -5.16
N SER A 89 9.81 4.97 -6.32
CA SER A 89 9.46 3.93 -7.30
C SER A 89 9.53 2.52 -6.72
N ARG A 90 10.51 2.24 -5.84
CA ARG A 90 10.60 0.96 -5.13
C ARG A 90 9.45 0.75 -4.15
N SER A 91 9.02 1.81 -3.46
CA SER A 91 7.85 1.75 -2.56
C SER A 91 6.57 1.45 -3.34
N LEU A 92 6.38 2.10 -4.49
CA LEU A 92 5.23 1.84 -5.39
C LEU A 92 5.24 0.46 -6.02
N SER A 93 6.41 0.02 -6.45
CA SER A 93 6.60 -1.35 -6.93
C SER A 93 6.24 -2.38 -5.86
N ARG A 94 6.51 -2.11 -4.58
CA ARG A 94 6.15 -3.00 -3.48
C ARG A 94 4.64 -3.01 -3.23
N CYS A 95 3.97 -1.86 -3.26
CA CYS A 95 2.50 -1.80 -3.17
C CYS A 95 1.84 -2.66 -4.27
N LEU A 96 2.36 -2.57 -5.50
CA LEU A 96 1.90 -3.37 -6.64
C LEU A 96 2.21 -4.87 -6.43
N HIS A 97 3.45 -5.19 -6.06
CA HIS A 97 3.91 -6.57 -5.89
C HIS A 97 3.14 -7.34 -4.81
N PHE A 98 2.76 -6.66 -3.73
CA PHE A 98 2.02 -7.26 -2.62
C PHE A 98 0.50 -7.13 -2.73
N GLY A 99 -0.03 -6.67 -3.87
CA GLY A 99 -1.47 -6.57 -4.12
C GLY A 99 -2.18 -5.48 -3.30
N ALA A 100 -1.42 -4.51 -2.82
CA ALA A 100 -1.90 -3.38 -2.04
C ALA A 100 -2.40 -2.23 -2.93
N ALA A 101 -1.91 -2.19 -4.17
CA ALA A 101 -2.43 -1.39 -5.27
C ALA A 101 -2.37 -2.21 -6.56
N GLN A 102 -3.10 -1.78 -7.59
CA GLN A 102 -3.03 -2.36 -8.93
C GLN A 102 -3.11 -1.29 -10.02
N PRO A 103 -2.57 -1.54 -11.22
CA PRO A 103 -2.79 -0.67 -12.36
C PRO A 103 -4.28 -0.52 -12.67
N HIS A 104 -4.73 0.71 -12.94
CA HIS A 104 -6.12 1.00 -13.29
C HIS A 104 -6.19 2.22 -14.21
N GLN A 105 -6.67 2.04 -15.45
CA GLN A 105 -6.87 3.10 -16.44
C GLN A 105 -5.68 4.08 -16.59
N GLY A 106 -4.45 3.57 -16.62
CA GLY A 106 -3.25 4.41 -16.71
C GLY A 106 -2.82 5.09 -15.40
N GLY A 107 -3.52 4.82 -14.30
CA GLY A 107 -3.15 5.18 -12.93
C GLY A 107 -3.13 3.94 -12.01
N LEU A 108 -3.46 4.14 -10.73
CA LEU A 108 -3.47 3.11 -9.70
C LEU A 108 -4.80 3.08 -8.95
N ALA A 109 -5.37 1.88 -8.81
CA ALA A 109 -6.38 1.62 -7.80
C ALA A 109 -5.68 1.15 -6.51
N VAL A 110 -5.98 1.79 -5.38
CA VAL A 110 -5.29 1.61 -4.10
C VAL A 110 -6.25 1.08 -3.04
N ARG A 111 -5.86 0.03 -2.32
CA ARG A 111 -6.69 -0.53 -1.24
C ARG A 111 -6.76 0.42 -0.03
N CYS A 112 -7.96 0.62 0.49
CA CYS A 112 -8.19 1.28 1.78
C CYS A 112 -8.13 0.29 2.95
N TYR A 113 -8.43 -0.98 2.68
CA TYR A 113 -8.37 -2.10 3.60
C TYR A 113 -7.44 -3.19 3.04
N LEU A 114 -6.55 -3.69 3.87
CA LEU A 114 -5.68 -4.81 3.51
C LEU A 114 -6.29 -6.12 4.03
N PRO A 115 -6.22 -7.21 3.25
CA PRO A 115 -6.70 -8.50 3.71
C PRO A 115 -5.85 -9.00 4.88
N ALA A 116 -6.34 -10.01 5.59
CA ALA A 116 -5.53 -10.72 6.57
C ALA A 116 -4.21 -11.19 5.94
N VAL A 117 -3.11 -11.02 6.67
CA VAL A 117 -1.79 -11.39 6.17
C VAL A 117 -1.71 -12.90 5.92
N SER A 118 -1.13 -13.30 4.79
CA SER A 118 -1.05 -14.73 4.44
C SER A 118 -0.20 -15.51 5.45
N LYS A 119 -0.52 -16.81 5.64
CA LYS A 119 0.26 -17.74 6.47
C LYS A 119 1.75 -17.75 6.11
N ARG A 120 2.08 -17.65 4.81
CA ARG A 120 3.47 -17.59 4.32
C ARG A 120 4.22 -16.38 4.84
N HIS A 121 3.56 -15.23 4.94
CA HIS A 121 4.18 -14.02 5.48
C HIS A 121 4.28 -14.06 7.00
N LEU A 122 3.26 -14.59 7.69
CA LEU A 122 3.28 -14.79 9.15
C LEU A 122 4.45 -15.66 9.60
N GLN A 123 4.77 -16.73 8.87
CA GLN A 123 5.88 -17.64 9.19
C GLN A 123 7.24 -16.94 9.29
N ARG A 124 7.40 -15.76 8.65
CA ARG A 124 8.65 -14.97 8.70
C ARG A 124 8.71 -14.01 9.90
N LEU A 125 7.61 -13.82 10.61
CA LEU A 125 7.56 -12.96 11.80
C LEU A 125 8.10 -13.69 13.02
N SER A 126 8.42 -12.96 14.09
CA SER A 126 8.84 -13.55 15.35
C SER A 126 7.72 -14.39 15.99
N ALA A 127 8.09 -15.37 16.83
CA ALA A 127 7.10 -16.20 17.51
C ALA A 127 6.05 -15.36 18.29
N PRO A 128 6.43 -14.34 19.09
CA PRO A 128 5.45 -13.52 19.79
C PRO A 128 4.45 -12.80 18.89
N LEU A 129 4.86 -12.36 17.70
CA LEU A 129 3.94 -11.71 16.75
C LEU A 129 2.98 -12.72 16.11
N ARG A 130 3.43 -13.95 15.85
CA ARG A 130 2.55 -15.02 15.33
C ARG A 130 1.51 -15.41 16.38
N ASP A 131 1.94 -15.61 17.63
CA ASP A 131 1.04 -15.97 18.72
C ASP A 131 -0.01 -14.87 18.96
N ALA A 132 0.41 -13.60 18.89
CA ALA A 132 -0.51 -12.46 18.96
C ALA A 132 -1.49 -12.39 17.77
N HIS A 133 -1.05 -12.76 16.57
CA HIS A 133 -1.92 -12.82 15.38
C HIS A 133 -2.96 -13.93 15.49
N ASP A 134 -2.56 -15.10 15.99
CA ASP A 134 -3.46 -16.23 16.23
C ASP A 134 -4.54 -15.84 17.27
N ALA A 135 -4.14 -15.18 18.37
CA ALA A 135 -5.09 -14.67 19.37
C ALA A 135 -6.09 -13.66 18.78
N TRP A 136 -5.64 -12.77 17.88
CA TRP A 136 -6.53 -11.84 17.18
C TRP A 136 -7.55 -12.58 16.32
N SER A 137 -7.11 -13.62 15.60
CA SER A 137 -7.95 -14.38 14.69
C SER A 137 -9.00 -15.25 15.39
N GLN A 138 -8.83 -15.52 16.69
CA GLN A 138 -9.78 -16.27 17.52
C GLN A 138 -10.77 -15.37 18.30
N GLY A 139 -10.51 -14.06 18.35
CA GLY A 139 -11.32 -13.08 19.10
C GLY A 139 -12.28 -12.24 18.25
N THR A 140 -12.38 -12.55 16.95
CA THR A 140 -13.36 -12.00 16.01
C THR A 140 -14.29 -13.14 15.58
#